data_AF-A0A0J1I1S8-F1
#
_entry.id   AF-A0A0J1I1S8-F1
#
_cell.length_a   1.000
_cell.length_b   1.000
_cell.length_c   1.000
_cell.angle_alpha   90.00
_cell.angle_beta   90.00
_cell.angle_gamma   90.00
#
_symmetry.space_group_name_H-M   'P 1'
#
loop_
_entity.id
_entity.type
_entity.pdbx_description
1 polymer ?
#
loop_
_entity_poly.entity_id
_entity_poly.type
_entity_poly.pdbx_seq_one_letter_code
_entity_poly.pdbx_strand_id
1 'polypeptide(L)'
;MLRLTSEAYRINLAHIFDPYLAVHTSAIEPVPHQIAAVYQEMLARLPLRYILADDPGAGKTIMTGLFLNSRQRRRPDKTESGAA
;
A
#
# COMPACT_ATOMS: atom_id res chain seq x y z
N MET A 1 2.03 8.54 28.32
CA MET A 1 1.15 8.77 27.17
C MET A 1 1.90 9.25 25.92
N LEU A 2 2.70 10.32 25.98
CA LEU A 2 3.39 10.90 24.81
C LEU A 2 4.22 9.91 23.95
N ARG A 3 4.92 8.95 24.57
CA ARG A 3 5.74 7.97 23.83
C ARG A 3 4.91 7.05 22.92
N LEU A 4 3.77 6.55 23.39
CA LEU A 4 2.90 5.68 22.59
C LEU A 4 2.26 6.46 21.43
N THR A 5 1.83 7.69 21.70
CA THR A 5 1.26 8.57 20.66
C THR A 5 2.30 8.91 19.59
N SER A 6 3.52 9.27 19.98
CA SER A 6 4.61 9.55 19.04
C SER A 6 4.96 8.33 18.20
N GLU A 7 4.99 7.14 18.81
CA GLU A 7 5.27 5.90 18.09
C GLU A 7 4.16 5.52 17.11
N ALA A 8 2.89 5.68 17.49
CA ALA A 8 1.76 5.47 16.60
C ALA A 8 1.82 6.41 15.38
N TYR A 9 2.17 7.68 15.61
CA TYR A 9 2.36 8.66 14.54
C TYR A 9 3.53 8.29 13.62
N ARG A 10 4.68 7.86 14.18
CA ARG A 10 5.82 7.37 13.42
C ARG A 10 5.45 6.21 12.50
N ILE A 11 4.69 5.23 13.01
CA ILE A 11 4.22 4.07 12.24
C ILE A 11 3.25 4.49 11.13
N ASN A 12 2.33 5.40 11.42
CA ASN A 12 1.37 5.91 10.43
C ASN A 12 2.10 6.57 9.25
N LEU A 13 3.11 7.39 9.54
CA LEU A 13 3.90 8.10 8.53
C LEU A 13 5.00 7.26 7.88
N ALA A 14 5.27 6.04 8.33
CA ALA A 14 6.39 5.24 7.83
C ALA A 14 6.37 5.04 6.31
N HIS A 15 5.18 5.03 5.69
CA HIS A 15 5.01 4.86 4.24
C HIS A 15 5.60 6.02 3.40
N ILE A 16 5.87 7.17 4.02
CA ILE A 16 6.51 8.33 3.38
C ILE A 16 8.00 8.06 3.18
N PHE A 17 8.63 7.38 4.14
CA PHE A 17 10.05 7.06 4.12
C PHE A 17 10.35 5.75 3.39
N ASP A 18 9.40 4.82 3.42
CA ASP A 18 9.46 3.56 2.70
C ASP A 18 8.25 3.41 1.77
N PRO A 19 8.40 3.75 0.48
CA PRO A 19 7.34 3.59 -0.51
C PRO A 19 6.86 2.15 -0.66
N TYR A 20 7.70 1.15 -0.33
CA TYR A 20 7.44 -0.28 -0.42
C TYR A 20 7.09 -0.92 0.93
N LEU A 21 6.72 -0.12 1.94
CA LEU A 21 6.40 -0.60 3.30
C LEU A 21 5.41 -1.76 3.32
N ALA A 22 4.42 -1.78 2.42
CA ALA A 22 3.47 -2.87 2.36
C ALA A 22 4.08 -4.19 1.83
N VAL A 23 5.14 -4.14 1.03
CA VAL A 23 5.91 -5.34 0.62
C VAL A 23 6.70 -5.86 1.82
N HIS A 24 7.49 -4.99 2.44
CA HIS A 24 8.39 -5.36 3.53
C HIS A 24 7.68 -5.85 4.79
N THR A 25 6.42 -5.47 4.99
CA THR A 25 5.60 -5.92 6.13
C THR A 25 4.60 -7.01 5.75
N SER A 26 4.59 -7.49 4.50
CA SER A 26 3.70 -8.56 4.10
C SER A 26 4.23 -9.93 4.53
N ALA A 27 3.33 -10.88 4.76
CA ALA A 27 3.68 -12.26 5.07
C ALA A 27 4.08 -13.08 3.83
N ILE A 28 4.15 -12.45 2.66
CA ILE A 28 4.47 -13.07 1.38
C ILE A 28 5.72 -12.39 0.80
N GLU A 29 6.42 -13.08 -0.09
CA GLU A 29 7.52 -12.51 -0.85
C GLU A 29 7.03 -12.28 -2.29
N PRO A 30 6.49 -11.09 -2.61
CA PRO A 30 5.99 -10.82 -3.96
C PRO A 30 7.15 -10.73 -4.94
N VAL A 31 6.98 -11.36 -6.10
CA VAL A 31 8.00 -11.37 -7.14
C VAL A 31 8.03 -10.03 -7.91
N PRO A 32 9.13 -9.72 -8.63
CA PRO A 32 9.33 -8.39 -9.23
C PRO A 32 8.18 -7.89 -10.11
N HIS A 33 7.56 -8.76 -10.92
CA HIS A 33 6.45 -8.35 -11.79
C HIS A 33 5.19 -7.98 -10.99
N GLN A 34 4.96 -8.61 -9.84
CA GLN A 34 3.85 -8.27 -8.94
C GLN A 34 4.07 -6.91 -8.27
N ILE A 35 5.32 -6.62 -7.87
CA ILE A 35 5.69 -5.32 -7.31
C ILE A 35 5.52 -4.23 -8.38
N ALA A 36 6.04 -4.45 -9.59
CA ALA A 36 5.92 -3.49 -10.69
C ALA A 36 4.46 -3.20 -11.04
N ALA A 37 3.63 -4.24 -11.19
CA ALA A 37 2.21 -4.09 -11.47
C ALA A 37 1.51 -3.19 -10.44
N VAL A 38 1.82 -3.34 -9.15
CA VAL A 38 1.18 -2.54 -8.11
C VAL A 38 1.75 -1.13 -8.00
N TYR A 39 3.07 -1.00 -7.88
CA TYR A 39 3.72 0.27 -7.53
C TYR A 39 3.96 1.20 -8.71
N GLN A 40 4.14 0.65 -9.92
CA GLN A 40 4.37 1.45 -11.13
C GLN A 40 3.05 1.67 -11.88
N GLU A 41 2.20 0.65 -11.98
CA GLU A 41 0.97 0.74 -12.79
C GLU A 41 -0.27 1.10 -11.97
N MET A 42 -0.62 0.32 -10.95
CA MET A 42 -1.90 0.48 -10.25
C MET A 42 -1.93 1.71 -9.33
N LEU A 43 -0.91 1.94 -8.50
CA LEU A 43 -0.90 3.06 -7.55
C LEU A 43 -0.84 4.44 -8.24
N ALA A 44 -0.29 4.52 -9.45
CA ALA A 44 -0.25 5.75 -10.24
C ALA A 44 -1.63 6.13 -10.81
N ARG A 45 -2.59 5.21 -10.83
CA ARG A 45 -3.88 5.36 -11.52
C ARG A 45 -5.02 5.49 -10.51
N LEU A 46 -5.14 6.63 -9.84
CA LEU A 46 -6.25 6.90 -8.91
C LEU A 46 -7.26 7.87 -9.54
N PRO A 47 -8.57 7.51 -9.65
CA PRO A 47 -9.20 6.26 -9.22
C PRO A 47 -8.83 5.05 -10.10
N LEU A 48 -8.63 3.88 -9.48
CA LEU A 48 -8.16 2.68 -10.17
C LEU A 48 -9.26 2.04 -11.02
N ARG A 49 -9.03 2.00 -12.33
CA ARG A 49 -9.78 1.21 -13.30
C ARG A 49 -8.78 0.38 -14.10
N TYR A 50 -8.58 -0.87 -13.69
CA TYR A 50 -7.53 -1.74 -14.19
C TYR A 50 -7.98 -3.20 -14.21
N ILE A 51 -7.56 -3.96 -15.21
CA ILE A 51 -7.86 -5.39 -15.36
C ILE A 51 -6.56 -6.17 -15.21
N LEU A 52 -6.51 -7.11 -14.27
CA LEU A 52 -5.41 -8.06 -14.15
C LEU A 52 -5.70 -9.28 -15.04
N ALA A 53 -5.08 -9.33 -16.22
CA ALA A 53 -5.35 -10.31 -17.28
C ALA A 53 -4.21 -11.32 -17.55
N ASP A 54 -3.19 -11.39 -16.67
CA ASP A 54 -2.11 -12.40 -16.64
C ASP A 54 -2.57 -13.87 -16.64
N ASP A 55 -1.62 -14.79 -16.83
CA ASP A 55 -1.85 -16.23 -16.79
C ASP A 55 -2.37 -16.73 -15.42
N PRO A 56 -3.11 -17.85 -15.37
CA PRO A 56 -3.45 -18.51 -14.11
C PRO A 56 -2.19 -18.81 -13.29
N GLY A 57 -2.19 -18.45 -12.00
CA GLY A 57 -1.03 -18.63 -11.12
C GLY A 57 -0.05 -17.46 -11.09
N ALA A 58 -0.18 -16.44 -11.93
CA ALA A 58 0.71 -15.26 -11.93
C ALA A 58 0.61 -14.38 -10.66
N GLY A 59 -0.37 -14.66 -9.78
CA GLY A 59 -0.54 -13.98 -8.50
C GLY A 59 -1.40 -12.72 -8.55
N LYS A 60 -2.46 -12.69 -9.37
CA LYS A 60 -3.43 -11.58 -9.42
C LYS A 60 -4.00 -11.23 -8.03
N THR A 61 -4.30 -12.24 -7.20
CA THR A 61 -4.77 -12.04 -5.82
C THR A 61 -3.71 -11.39 -4.94
N ILE A 62 -2.45 -11.81 -5.10
CA ILE A 62 -1.30 -11.21 -4.40
C ILE A 62 -1.17 -9.73 -4.79
N MET A 63 -1.18 -9.42 -6.10
CA MET A 63 -1.12 -8.04 -6.59
C MET A 63 -2.29 -7.19 -6.06
N THR A 64 -3.50 -7.75 -6.05
CA THR A 64 -4.68 -7.05 -5.54
C THR A 64 -4.57 -6.76 -4.04
N GLY A 65 -4.15 -7.75 -3.24
CA GLY A 65 -3.94 -7.58 -1.80
C GLY A 65 -2.84 -6.56 -1.50
N LEU A 66 -1.74 -6.62 -2.24
CA LEU A 66 -0.64 -5.66 -2.12
C LEU A 66 -1.11 -4.23 -2.47
N PHE A 67 -1.87 -4.06 -3.54
CA PHE A 67 -2.47 -2.76 -3.90
C PHE A 67 -3.35 -2.19 -2.78
N LEU A 68 -4.26 -2.99 -2.22
CA LEU A 68 -5.16 -2.55 -1.16
C LEU A 68 -4.38 -2.10 0.09
N ASN A 69 -3.39 -2.88 0.51
CA ASN A 69 -2.56 -2.57 1.68
C ASN A 69 -1.75 -1.28 1.45
N SER A 70 -1.06 -1.18 0.32
CA SER A 70 -0.31 0.03 -0.05
C SER A 70 -1.20 1.26 -0.13
N ARG A 71 -2.40 1.12 -0.70
CA ARG A 71 -3.36 2.23 -0.84
C ARG A 71 -3.93 2.66 0.50
N GLN A 72 -4.18 1.73 1.42
CA GLN A 72 -4.68 2.03 2.75
C GLN A 72 -3.64 2.78 3.58
N ARG A 73 -2.37 2.37 3.52
CA ARG A 73 -1.26 3.05 4.22
C ARG A 73 -1.02 4.47 3.73
N ARG A 74 -1.25 4.72 2.43
CA ARG A 74 -1.15 6.04 1.79
C ARG A 74 -2.40 6.90 1.96
N ARG A 75 -3.45 6.40 2.64
CA ARG A 75 -4.69 7.17 2.82
C ARG A 75 -4.49 8.18 3.94
N PRO A 76 -4.81 9.48 3.73
CA PRO A 76 -4.78 10.46 4.80
C PRO A 76 -5.75 10.04 5.91
N ASP A 77 -5.36 10.31 7.16
CA ASP A 77 -6.21 10.00 8.30
C ASP A 77 -7.48 10.84 8.26
N LYS A 78 -8.63 10.21 8.47
CA LYS A 78 -9.94 10.91 8.38
C LYS A 78 -10.11 11.93 9.50
N THR A 79 -9.36 11.78 10.59
CA THR A 79 -9.39 12.66 11.77
C THR A 79 -8.87 14.07 11.46
N GLU A 80 -7.99 14.22 10.46
CA GLU A 80 -7.46 15.52 10.03
C GLU A 80 -8.41 16.27 9.08
N SER A 81 -9.36 15.57 8.46
CA SER A 81 -10.28 16.14 7.45
C SER A 81 -11.47 16.91 8.04
N GLY A 82 -11.64 16.92 9.37
CA GLY A 82 -12.75 17.59 10.06
C GLY A 82 -12.36 18.85 10.84
N ALA A 83 -11.10 19.30 10.73
CA ALA A 83 -10.58 20.47 11.45
C ALA A 83 -10.48 21.74 10.60
N ALA A 84 -11.09 21.77 9.41
CA ALA A 84 -11.17 22.92 8.52
C ALA A 84 -12.56 23.53 8.50
#